data_AF-A0A7K2M2M6-F1
#
_entry.id   AF-A0A7K2M2M6-F1
#
_cell.length_a   1.000
_cell.length_b   1.000
_cell.length_c   1.000
_cell.angle_alpha   90.00
_cell.angle_beta   90.00
_cell.angle_gamma   90.00
#
_symmetry.space_group_name_H-M   'P 1'
#
loop_
_entity.id
_entity.type
_entity.pdbx_description
1 polymer ?
#
loop_
_entity_poly.entity_id
_entity_poly.type
_entity_poly.pdbx_seq_one_letter_code
_entity_poly.pdbx_strand_id
1 'polypeptide(L)'
;MERTQPDPAGVPPRPQPGSYGAQVLDLTARILAVDPDQPATDPVLRHALDLAGDIVLHQVPAVARHEIIATAELALPDLTGTDRAEAALRLRTAALSLAAGGPARYGRPADQTQGLVRRMLTRMADHLETVRPDEPITAVGRQALIRATTMDPQHTAALQALVPEITDQVVRREFAAQLREIAGAR
;
A
#
# COMPACT_ATOMS: atom_id res chain seq x y z
N MET A 1 5.77 -32.24 -46.86
CA MET A 1 4.97 -32.99 -45.88
C MET A 1 5.40 -32.54 -44.50
N GLU A 2 4.90 -31.41 -44.03
CA GLU A 2 5.16 -30.94 -42.66
C GLU A 2 4.14 -31.58 -41.72
N ARG A 3 4.64 -32.23 -40.68
CA ARG A 3 3.82 -32.81 -39.60
C ARG A 3 3.43 -31.68 -38.67
N THR A 4 2.20 -31.19 -38.79
CA THR A 4 1.57 -30.30 -37.82
C THR A 4 1.42 -31.06 -36.51
N GLN A 5 2.22 -30.69 -35.51
CA GLN A 5 2.10 -31.22 -34.16
C GLN A 5 0.80 -30.67 -33.54
N PRO A 6 -0.12 -31.52 -33.03
CA PRO A 6 -1.36 -31.04 -32.43
C PRO A 6 -1.07 -30.36 -31.10
N ASP A 7 -1.57 -29.13 -31.00
CA ASP A 7 -1.63 -28.32 -29.78
C ASP A 7 -2.38 -29.12 -28.68
N PRO A 8 -1.83 -29.33 -27.47
CA PRO A 8 -2.49 -30.13 -26.46
C PRO A 8 -3.75 -29.41 -25.96
N ALA A 9 -4.91 -29.95 -26.35
CA ALA A 9 -6.20 -29.58 -25.81
C ALA A 9 -6.24 -29.76 -24.28
N GLY A 10 -6.80 -28.78 -23.57
CA GLY A 10 -7.56 -29.07 -22.35
C GLY A 10 -7.04 -28.53 -21.01
N VAL A 11 -6.37 -27.38 -20.96
CA VAL A 11 -6.35 -26.61 -19.71
C VAL A 11 -7.45 -25.54 -19.81
N PRO A 12 -8.55 -25.65 -19.04
CA PRO A 12 -9.50 -24.53 -18.97
C PRO A 12 -8.71 -23.29 -18.54
N PRO A 13 -8.94 -22.11 -19.15
CA PRO A 13 -8.27 -20.90 -18.71
C PRO A 13 -8.46 -20.78 -17.19
N ARG A 14 -7.35 -20.70 -16.44
CA ARG A 14 -7.40 -20.37 -15.02
C ARG A 14 -8.30 -19.14 -14.88
N PRO A 15 -9.21 -19.09 -13.89
CA PRO A 15 -10.04 -17.91 -13.67
C PRO A 15 -9.10 -16.71 -13.66
N GLN A 16 -9.31 -15.75 -14.57
CA GLN A 16 -8.56 -14.50 -14.52
C GLN A 16 -8.92 -13.86 -13.18
N PRO A 17 -8.01 -13.89 -12.19
CA PRO A 17 -8.38 -13.47 -10.87
C PRO A 17 -8.47 -11.94 -10.91
N GLY A 18 -9.65 -11.38 -10.63
CA GLY A 18 -9.69 -10.01 -10.13
C GLY A 18 -8.67 -9.90 -8.99
N SER A 19 -7.79 -8.91 -9.04
CA SER A 19 -6.64 -8.75 -8.12
C SER A 19 -6.96 -9.23 -6.70
N TYR A 20 -6.19 -10.17 -6.14
CA TYR A 20 -6.40 -10.62 -4.75
C TYR A 20 -6.42 -9.43 -3.76
N GLY A 21 -5.67 -8.36 -4.05
CA GLY A 21 -5.73 -7.13 -3.27
C GLY A 21 -7.09 -6.42 -3.38
N ALA A 22 -7.73 -6.45 -4.55
CA ALA A 22 -9.08 -5.92 -4.72
C ALA A 22 -10.10 -6.73 -3.92
N GLN A 23 -9.95 -8.05 -3.88
CA GLN A 23 -10.82 -8.92 -3.07
C GLN A 23 -10.66 -8.67 -1.58
N VAL A 24 -9.43 -8.45 -1.10
CA VAL A 24 -9.16 -8.05 0.30
C VAL A 24 -9.86 -6.72 0.62
N LEU A 25 -9.76 -5.71 -0.25
CA LEU A 25 -10.41 -4.41 -0.04
C LEU A 25 -11.94 -4.51 -0.06
N ASP A 26 -12.51 -5.28 -0.99
CA ASP A 26 -13.97 -5.49 -1.05
C ASP A 26 -14.49 -6.21 0.20
N LEU A 27 -13.80 -7.26 0.66
CA LEU A 27 -14.18 -7.97 1.87
C LEU A 27 -14.03 -7.10 3.12
N THR A 28 -12.97 -6.31 3.21
CA THR A 28 -12.79 -5.31 4.29
C THR A 28 -13.97 -4.35 4.33
N ALA A 29 -14.40 -3.84 3.17
CA ALA A 29 -15.57 -2.97 3.09
C ALA A 29 -16.86 -3.65 3.57
N ARG A 30 -17.05 -4.94 3.27
CA ARG A 30 -18.20 -5.72 3.77
C ARG A 30 -18.17 -5.89 5.29
N ILE A 31 -16.99 -6.12 5.88
CA ILE A 31 -16.82 -6.24 7.33
C ILE A 31 -17.18 -4.91 8.01
N LEU A 32 -16.70 -3.77 7.49
CA LEU A 32 -17.02 -2.45 8.05
C LEU A 32 -18.51 -2.11 7.93
N ALA A 33 -19.15 -2.51 6.83
CA ALA A 33 -20.58 -2.24 6.58
C ALA A 33 -21.54 -2.99 7.52
N VAL A 34 -21.06 -3.89 8.39
CA VAL A 34 -21.89 -4.55 9.41
C VAL A 34 -22.45 -3.54 10.41
N ASP A 35 -21.66 -2.54 10.81
CA ASP A 35 -22.07 -1.47 11.72
C ASP A 35 -21.83 -0.10 11.06
N PRO A 36 -22.68 0.34 10.11
CA PRO A 36 -22.40 1.47 9.23
C PRO A 36 -22.20 2.80 9.97
N ASP A 37 -22.91 3.01 11.07
CA ASP A 37 -22.91 4.28 11.81
C ASP A 37 -21.76 4.43 12.82
N GLN A 38 -20.94 3.39 12.99
CA GLN A 38 -19.78 3.42 13.88
C GLN A 38 -18.61 4.18 13.22
N PRO A 39 -17.69 4.76 14.01
CA PRO A 39 -16.49 5.38 13.46
C PRO A 39 -15.56 4.35 12.82
N ALA A 40 -14.97 4.70 11.68
CA ALA A 40 -13.96 3.89 10.99
C ALA A 40 -12.56 4.18 11.55
N THR A 41 -12.33 3.86 12.82
CA THR A 41 -11.03 4.08 13.48
C THR A 41 -9.92 3.20 12.90
N ASP A 42 -8.67 3.66 12.95
CA ASP A 42 -7.50 2.91 12.49
C ASP A 42 -7.40 1.47 13.04
N PRO A 43 -7.64 1.20 14.34
CA PRO A 43 -7.59 -0.17 14.86
C PRO A 43 -8.64 -1.09 14.23
N VAL A 44 -9.85 -0.58 14.01
CA VAL A 44 -10.95 -1.33 13.39
C VAL A 44 -10.64 -1.63 11.93
N LEU A 45 -10.15 -0.64 11.19
CA LEU A 45 -9.74 -0.83 9.79
C LEU A 45 -8.63 -1.87 9.67
N ARG A 46 -7.59 -1.78 10.52
CA ARG A 46 -6.48 -2.73 10.52
C ARG A 46 -6.96 -4.14 10.83
N HIS A 47 -7.80 -4.30 11.85
CA HIS A 47 -8.38 -5.60 12.19
C HIS A 47 -9.23 -6.19 11.04
N ALA A 48 -10.04 -5.36 10.38
CA ALA A 48 -10.86 -5.79 9.25
C ALA A 48 -10.00 -6.20 8.03
N LEU A 49 -8.90 -5.49 7.78
CA LEU A 49 -7.93 -5.82 6.72
C LEU A 49 -7.21 -7.14 7.01
N ASP A 50 -6.77 -7.35 8.26
CA ASP A 50 -6.12 -8.60 8.68
C ASP A 50 -7.08 -9.78 8.50
N LEU A 51 -8.32 -9.66 8.98
CA LEU A 51 -9.35 -10.69 8.83
C LEU A 51 -9.65 -10.97 7.35
N ALA A 52 -9.80 -9.93 6.53
CA ALA A 52 -10.04 -10.07 5.10
C ALA A 52 -8.84 -10.73 4.38
N GLY A 53 -7.62 -10.37 4.77
CA GLY A 53 -6.37 -10.96 4.28
C GLY A 53 -6.31 -12.45 4.60
N ASP A 54 -6.58 -12.84 5.83
CA ASP A 54 -6.60 -14.24 6.25
C ASP A 54 -7.63 -15.05 5.46
N ILE A 55 -8.84 -14.52 5.28
CA ILE A 55 -9.91 -15.20 4.54
C ILE A 55 -9.57 -15.32 3.04
N VAL A 56 -9.19 -14.23 2.39
CA VAL A 56 -8.98 -14.20 0.94
C VAL A 56 -7.69 -14.91 0.55
N LEU A 57 -6.64 -14.80 1.37
CA LEU A 57 -5.30 -15.28 1.04
C LEU A 57 -4.97 -16.65 1.64
N HIS A 58 -5.91 -17.33 2.30
CA HIS A 58 -5.66 -18.61 2.98
C HIS A 58 -5.03 -19.69 2.08
N GLN A 59 -5.30 -19.68 0.77
CA GLN A 59 -4.72 -20.63 -0.21
C GLN A 59 -3.53 -20.06 -1.00
N VAL A 60 -3.21 -18.79 -0.81
CA VAL A 60 -2.11 -18.11 -1.53
C VAL A 60 -0.78 -18.44 -0.84
N PRO A 61 0.30 -18.74 -1.59
CA PRO A 61 1.63 -18.93 -1.00
C PRO A 61 2.13 -17.70 -0.24
N ALA A 62 2.80 -17.91 0.91
CA ALA A 62 3.23 -16.83 1.81
C ALA A 62 4.07 -15.73 1.14
N VAL A 63 4.90 -16.09 0.15
CA VAL A 63 5.70 -15.14 -0.63
C VAL A 63 4.83 -14.18 -1.44
N ALA A 64 3.74 -14.65 -2.03
CA ALA A 64 2.80 -13.83 -2.79
C ALA A 64 1.85 -13.04 -1.88
N ARG A 65 1.58 -13.52 -0.66
CA ARG A 65 0.73 -12.80 0.32
C ARG A 65 1.30 -11.43 0.66
N HIS A 66 2.60 -11.33 0.88
CA HIS A 66 3.25 -10.06 1.22
C HIS A 66 3.07 -9.02 0.12
N GLU A 67 3.28 -9.39 -1.15
CA GLU A 67 3.11 -8.50 -2.29
C GLU A 67 1.65 -8.07 -2.48
N ILE A 68 0.71 -9.00 -2.26
CA ILE A 68 -0.72 -8.73 -2.36
C ILE A 68 -1.20 -7.79 -1.26
N ILE A 69 -0.79 -8.02 -0.01
CA ILE A 69 -1.13 -7.15 1.12
C ILE A 69 -0.51 -5.77 0.91
N ALA A 70 0.77 -5.70 0.53
CA ALA A 70 1.40 -4.42 0.21
C ALA A 70 0.64 -3.67 -0.89
N THR A 71 0.21 -4.37 -1.94
CA THR A 71 -0.59 -3.77 -3.02
C THR A 71 -1.95 -3.25 -2.53
N ALA A 72 -2.64 -4.01 -1.66
CA ALA A 72 -3.90 -3.58 -1.06
C ALA A 72 -3.72 -2.37 -0.13
N GLU A 73 -2.68 -2.38 0.72
CA GLU A 73 -2.31 -1.26 1.60
C GLU A 73 -2.02 0.01 0.81
N LEU A 74 -1.28 -0.10 -0.31
CA LEU A 74 -0.99 1.02 -1.20
C LEU A 74 -2.26 1.61 -1.84
N ALA A 75 -3.30 0.80 -2.01
CA ALA A 75 -4.58 1.20 -2.58
C ALA A 75 -5.57 1.75 -1.53
N LEU A 76 -5.24 1.74 -0.23
CA LEU A 76 -6.14 2.23 0.81
C LEU A 76 -6.45 3.72 0.62
N PRO A 77 -7.73 4.13 0.63
CA PRO A 77 -8.09 5.54 0.66
C PRO A 77 -7.69 6.19 1.99
N ASP A 78 -7.73 7.52 2.06
CA ASP A 78 -7.74 8.21 3.35
C ASP A 78 -9.13 8.06 3.97
N LEU A 79 -9.17 7.55 5.20
CA LEU A 79 -10.39 7.25 5.96
C LEU A 79 -10.47 8.06 7.26
N THR A 80 -9.59 9.06 7.42
CA THR A 80 -9.53 9.86 8.64
C THR A 80 -10.84 10.60 8.86
N GLY A 81 -11.47 10.37 10.03
CA GLY A 81 -12.69 11.06 10.45
C GLY A 81 -13.97 10.63 9.74
N THR A 82 -13.97 9.52 9.00
CA THR A 82 -15.18 8.99 8.34
C THR A 82 -15.89 7.94 9.21
N ASP A 83 -17.19 7.77 9.00
CA ASP A 83 -17.92 6.60 9.51
C ASP A 83 -17.60 5.33 8.68
N ARG A 84 -18.07 4.18 9.15
CA ARG A 84 -17.81 2.89 8.50
C ARG A 84 -18.56 2.74 7.17
N ALA A 85 -19.71 3.37 7.00
CA ALA A 85 -20.45 3.36 5.75
C ALA A 85 -19.68 4.06 4.63
N GLU A 86 -19.18 5.26 4.90
CA GLU A 86 -18.35 6.03 3.98
C GLU A 86 -17.01 5.34 3.73
N ALA A 87 -16.38 4.79 4.79
CA ALA A 87 -15.16 4.02 4.63
C ALA A 87 -15.36 2.79 3.74
N ALA A 88 -16.45 2.04 3.91
CA ALA A 88 -16.80 0.90 3.07
C ALA A 88 -17.00 1.31 1.59
N LEU A 89 -17.66 2.44 1.32
CA LEU A 89 -17.84 2.95 -0.04
C LEU A 89 -16.51 3.31 -0.71
N ARG A 90 -15.62 4.01 0.03
CA ARG A 90 -14.29 4.39 -0.46
C ARG A 90 -13.42 3.16 -0.73
N LEU A 91 -13.47 2.14 0.13
CA LEU A 91 -12.76 0.87 -0.04
C LEU A 91 -13.24 0.08 -1.27
N ARG A 92 -14.55 0.04 -1.53
CA ARG A 92 -15.10 -0.60 -2.75
C ARG A 92 -14.65 0.11 -4.02
N THR A 93 -14.61 1.44 -4.00
CA THR A 93 -14.08 2.24 -5.12
C THR A 93 -12.60 1.93 -5.37
N ALA A 94 -11.80 1.80 -4.31
CA ALA A 94 -10.41 1.39 -4.41
C ALA A 94 -10.25 -0.05 -4.94
N ALA A 95 -11.09 -0.98 -4.48
CA ALA A 95 -11.13 -2.36 -4.96
C ALA A 95 -11.43 -2.44 -6.46
N LEU A 96 -12.44 -1.72 -6.94
CA LEU A 96 -12.79 -1.66 -8.37
C LEU A 96 -11.64 -1.10 -9.21
N SER A 97 -10.98 -0.04 -8.73
CA SER A 97 -9.83 0.56 -9.41
C SER A 97 -8.66 -0.43 -9.52
N LEU A 98 -8.45 -1.24 -8.49
CA LEU A 98 -7.40 -2.25 -8.44
C LEU A 98 -7.73 -3.49 -9.29
N ALA A 99 -9.01 -3.86 -9.38
CA ALA A 99 -9.48 -5.00 -10.18
C ALA A 99 -9.46 -4.73 -11.69
N ALA A 100 -9.63 -3.48 -12.12
CA ALA A 100 -9.66 -3.09 -13.53
C ALA A 100 -8.30 -3.17 -14.25
N GLY A 101 -7.22 -3.63 -13.58
CA GLY A 101 -5.90 -3.82 -14.18
C GLY A 101 -5.24 -2.53 -14.68
N GLY A 102 -5.77 -1.37 -14.31
CA GLY A 102 -5.25 -0.10 -14.80
C GLY A 102 -3.83 0.13 -14.29
N PRO A 103 -2.89 0.62 -15.13
CA PRO A 103 -1.89 1.51 -14.56
C PRO A 103 -2.67 2.63 -13.85
N ALA A 104 -2.23 3.07 -12.68
CA ALA A 104 -2.81 4.22 -11.99
C ALA A 104 -2.56 5.52 -12.80
N ARG A 105 -3.18 5.62 -13.99
CA ARG A 105 -2.96 6.62 -15.03
C ARG A 105 -4.31 6.95 -15.65
N TYR A 106 -5.18 7.60 -14.90
CA TYR A 106 -6.07 8.65 -15.38
C TYR A 106 -6.75 9.23 -14.14
N GLY A 107 -6.24 10.37 -13.68
CA GLY A 107 -6.95 11.23 -12.71
C GLY A 107 -7.06 10.72 -11.27
N ARG A 108 -5.96 10.27 -10.62
CA ARG A 108 -5.96 10.27 -9.15
C ARG A 108 -6.09 11.73 -8.69
N PRO A 109 -7.05 12.08 -7.80
CA PRO A 109 -7.00 13.38 -7.15
C PRO A 109 -5.65 13.51 -6.46
N ALA A 110 -4.98 14.66 -6.61
CA ALA A 110 -3.66 14.92 -6.05
C ALA A 110 -3.58 14.54 -4.55
N ASP A 111 -4.69 14.69 -3.85
CA ASP A 111 -4.90 14.35 -2.44
C ASP A 111 -4.64 12.86 -2.12
N GLN A 112 -4.97 11.93 -3.04
CA GLN A 112 -4.78 10.49 -2.79
C GLN A 112 -3.31 10.07 -2.95
N THR A 113 -2.61 10.64 -3.94
CA THR A 113 -1.16 10.42 -4.11
C THR A 113 -0.39 11.07 -2.97
N GLN A 114 -0.78 12.27 -2.54
CA GLN A 114 -0.20 12.92 -1.35
C GLN A 114 -0.45 12.11 -0.07
N GLY A 115 -1.67 11.60 0.13
CA GLY A 115 -1.98 10.74 1.29
C GLY A 115 -1.14 9.47 1.31
N LEU A 116 -0.91 8.85 0.15
CA LEU A 116 -0.04 7.68 0.03
C LEU A 116 1.42 8.00 0.36
N VAL A 117 1.95 9.09 -0.21
CA VAL A 117 3.32 9.53 0.03
C VAL A 117 3.54 9.90 1.49
N ARG A 118 2.57 10.55 2.14
CA ARG A 118 2.61 10.81 3.59
C ARG A 118 2.72 9.54 4.41
N ARG A 119 1.90 8.52 4.12
CA ARG A 119 1.97 7.22 4.81
C ARG A 119 3.33 6.54 4.61
N MET A 120 3.91 6.63 3.40
CA MET A 120 5.25 6.13 3.14
C MET A 120 6.31 6.85 3.97
N LEU A 121 6.25 8.18 4.06
CA LEU A 121 7.15 8.99 4.90
C LEU A 121 7.00 8.63 6.39
N THR A 122 5.78 8.42 6.89
CA THR A 122 5.54 7.95 8.26
C THR A 122 6.15 6.57 8.50
N ARG A 123 5.95 5.60 7.58
CA ARG A 123 6.56 4.26 7.69
C ARG A 123 8.09 4.32 7.69
N MET A 124 8.68 5.20 6.88
CA MET A 124 10.12 5.44 6.88
C MET A 124 10.62 5.99 8.22
N ALA A 125 9.90 6.95 8.81
CA ALA A 125 10.23 7.51 10.12
C ALA A 125 10.17 6.44 11.22
N ASP A 126 9.11 5.63 11.24
CA ASP A 126 8.95 4.55 12.23
C ASP A 126 10.07 3.51 12.11
N HIS A 127 10.50 3.19 10.89
CA HIS A 127 11.63 2.29 10.66
C HIS A 127 12.94 2.83 11.24
N LEU A 128 13.20 4.13 11.09
CA LEU A 128 14.41 4.77 11.59
C LEU A 128 14.46 4.85 13.12
N GLU A 129 13.32 5.01 13.77
CA GLU A 129 13.26 5.04 15.24
C GLU A 129 13.37 3.66 15.88
N THR A 130 12.92 2.63 15.19
CA THR A 130 12.97 1.25 15.68
C THR A 130 14.34 0.61 15.44
N VAL A 131 15.04 0.96 14.36
CA VAL A 131 16.31 0.34 13.98
C VAL A 131 17.48 1.29 14.17
N ARG A 132 18.21 1.10 15.27
CA ARG A 132 19.45 1.83 15.62
C ARG A 132 19.26 3.37 15.58
N PRO A 133 18.31 3.91 16.37
CA PRO A 133 17.87 5.30 16.26
C PRO A 133 18.97 6.35 16.48
N ASP A 134 20.00 6.01 17.26
CA ASP A 134 21.09 6.93 17.60
C ASP A 134 22.30 6.81 16.64
N GLU A 135 22.23 5.94 15.63
CA GLU A 135 23.26 5.87 14.58
C GLU A 135 23.08 6.98 13.52
N PRO A 136 24.17 7.43 12.88
CA PRO A 136 24.08 8.36 11.76
C PRO A 136 23.42 7.70 10.54
N ILE A 137 22.58 8.44 9.84
CA ILE A 137 22.09 8.04 8.51
C ILE A 137 23.02 8.63 7.44
N THR A 138 23.32 7.82 6.42
CA THR A 138 24.15 8.24 5.28
C THR A 138 23.29 8.48 4.04
N ALA A 139 23.82 9.17 3.04
CA ALA A 139 23.16 9.32 1.74
C ALA A 139 22.78 7.96 1.11
N VAL A 140 23.63 6.95 1.26
CA VAL A 140 23.36 5.57 0.84
C VAL A 140 22.22 4.96 1.68
N GLY A 141 22.23 5.18 2.99
CA GLY A 141 21.16 4.76 3.90
C GLY A 141 19.79 5.36 3.54
N ARG A 142 19.74 6.64 3.14
CA ARG A 142 18.51 7.28 2.63
C ARG A 142 17.99 6.59 1.37
N GLN A 143 18.86 6.30 0.40
CA GLN A 143 18.45 5.61 -0.83
C GLN A 143 17.94 4.20 -0.53
N ALA A 144 18.61 3.47 0.37
CA ALA A 144 18.19 2.16 0.83
C ALA A 144 16.83 2.22 1.53
N LEU A 145 16.57 3.24 2.35
CA LEU A 145 15.31 3.46 3.05
C LEU A 145 14.14 3.68 2.08
N ILE A 146 14.34 4.51 1.04
CA ILE A 146 13.32 4.75 0.00
C ILE A 146 13.00 3.45 -0.73
N ARG A 147 14.04 2.69 -1.14
CA ARG A 147 13.85 1.41 -1.85
C ARG A 147 13.22 0.32 -0.98
N ALA A 148 13.53 0.30 0.31
CA ALA A 148 12.91 -0.61 1.27
C ALA A 148 11.42 -0.28 1.47
N THR A 149 11.01 0.96 1.20
CA THR A 149 9.63 1.42 1.34
C THR A 149 8.81 1.14 0.08
N THR A 150 9.41 1.29 -1.10
CA THR A 150 8.73 1.03 -2.38
C THR A 150 9.73 0.74 -3.50
N MET A 151 9.32 -0.14 -4.42
CA MET A 151 10.01 -0.40 -5.69
C MET A 151 9.27 0.23 -6.89
N ASP A 152 8.15 0.91 -6.65
CA ASP A 152 7.41 1.61 -7.70
C ASP A 152 8.20 2.85 -8.17
N PRO A 153 8.49 3.01 -9.48
CA PRO A 153 9.28 4.13 -9.98
C PRO A 153 8.67 5.51 -9.73
N GLN A 154 7.34 5.64 -9.78
CA GLN A 154 6.67 6.93 -9.59
C GLN A 154 6.68 7.35 -8.13
N HIS A 155 6.41 6.42 -7.20
CA HIS A 155 6.50 6.68 -5.77
C HIS A 155 7.95 6.92 -5.32
N THR A 156 8.90 6.20 -5.91
CA THR A 156 10.33 6.44 -5.68
C THR A 156 10.70 7.87 -6.06
N ALA A 157 10.28 8.34 -7.24
CA ALA A 157 10.54 9.72 -7.66
C ALA A 157 9.87 10.75 -6.74
N ALA A 158 8.61 10.52 -6.35
CA ALA A 158 7.89 11.41 -5.42
C ALA A 158 8.57 11.48 -4.03
N LEU A 159 9.00 10.34 -3.49
CA LEU A 159 9.74 10.29 -2.23
C LEU A 159 11.11 10.96 -2.35
N GLN A 160 11.85 10.72 -3.44
CA GLN A 160 13.15 11.37 -3.65
C GLN A 160 13.05 12.90 -3.71
N ALA A 161 11.95 13.43 -4.24
CA ALA A 161 11.71 14.87 -4.31
C ALA A 161 11.37 15.50 -2.94
N LEU A 162 10.84 14.73 -2.00
CA LEU A 162 10.39 15.22 -0.70
C LEU A 162 11.36 14.90 0.45
N VAL A 163 11.98 13.73 0.42
CA VAL A 163 12.90 13.27 1.47
C VAL A 163 14.17 14.13 1.42
N PRO A 164 14.57 14.79 2.51
CA PRO A 164 15.73 15.68 2.49
C PRO A 164 17.00 14.95 2.06
N GLU A 165 17.86 15.62 1.31
CA GLU A 165 19.20 15.12 1.05
C GLU A 165 20.04 15.20 2.34
N ILE A 166 20.91 14.21 2.53
CA ILE A 166 21.81 14.17 3.69
C ILE A 166 23.14 14.76 3.23
N THR A 167 23.35 16.04 3.52
CA THR A 167 24.60 16.76 3.25
C THR A 167 25.57 16.70 4.42
N ASP A 168 25.04 16.62 5.64
CA ASP A 168 25.78 16.57 6.90
C ASP A 168 25.48 15.31 7.69
N GLN A 169 26.23 15.07 8.76
CA GLN A 169 26.02 13.90 9.61
C GLN A 169 24.76 14.08 10.47
N VAL A 170 23.66 13.46 10.04
CA VAL A 170 22.35 13.51 10.73
C VAL A 170 22.09 12.18 11.44
N VAL A 171 21.56 12.23 12.66
CA VAL A 171 21.17 11.02 13.41
C VAL A 171 19.83 10.49 12.90
N ARG A 172 19.66 9.17 12.85
CA ARG A 172 18.43 8.52 12.33
C ARG A 172 17.16 9.03 13.01
N ARG A 173 17.15 9.23 14.33
CA ARG A 173 16.00 9.78 15.06
C ARG A 173 15.68 11.23 14.64
N GLU A 174 16.68 12.07 14.42
CA GLU A 174 16.49 13.45 13.95
C GLU A 174 15.93 13.46 12.52
N PHE A 175 16.47 12.59 11.66
CA PHE A 175 15.96 12.42 10.30
C PHE A 175 14.52 11.89 10.29
N ALA A 176 14.16 10.97 11.20
CA ALA A 176 12.80 10.50 11.36
C ALA A 176 11.83 11.63 11.75
N ALA A 177 12.24 12.52 12.66
CA ALA A 177 11.46 13.70 13.02
C ALA A 177 11.22 14.61 11.80
N GLN A 178 12.25 14.87 10.98
CA GLN A 178 12.10 15.63 9.73
C GLN A 178 11.11 14.98 8.76
N LEU A 179 11.15 13.65 8.60
CA LEU A 179 10.18 12.94 7.76
C LEU A 179 8.74 13.09 8.27
N ARG A 180 8.54 13.14 9.59
CA ARG A 180 7.22 13.38 10.19
C ARG A 180 6.75 14.82 9.99
N GLU A 181 7.65 15.79 10.09
CA GLU A 181 7.32 17.19 9.77
C GLU A 181 6.88 17.31 8.31
N ILE A 182 7.56 16.68 7.37
CA ILE A 182 7.18 16.68 5.95
C ILE A 182 5.84 15.95 5.74
N ALA A 183 5.61 14.85 6.46
CA ALA A 183 4.33 14.13 6.40
C ALA A 183 3.17 14.95 6.99
N GLY A 184 3.44 15.81 7.97
CA GLY A 184 2.46 16.65 8.67
C GLY A 184 2.29 18.07 8.09
N ALA A 185 3.26 18.58 7.33
CA ALA A 185 3.20 19.91 6.72
C ALA A 185 2.10 19.95 5.65
N ARG A 186 1.12 20.83 5.86
CA ARG A 186 0.07 21.25 4.93
C ARG A 186 0.26 22.73 4.64
#